data_AF-A0A371R7H2-F1
#
_entry.id   AF-A0A371R7H2-F1
#
_cell.length_a   1.000
_cell.length_b   1.000
_cell.length_c   1.000
_cell.angle_alpha   90.00
_cell.angle_beta   90.00
_cell.angle_gamma   90.00
#
_symmetry.space_group_name_H-M   'P 1'
#
loop_
_entity.id
_entity.type
_entity.pdbx_description
1 polymer ?
#
loop_
_entity_poly.entity_id
_entity_poly.type
_entity_poly.pdbx_seq_one_letter_code
_entity_poly.pdbx_strand_id
1 'polypeptide(L)' 'MTQKISLKALCIELKVDPREARKLLREACSDPKKFPELKKAHKPGDVWEWTKGSAAEKEARSLLVS' A
#
# COMPACT_ATOMS: atom_id res chain seq x y z
N MET A 1 3.19 -14.90 -14.46
CA MET A 1 3.50 -15.06 -13.03
C MET A 1 3.30 -13.72 -12.32
N THR A 2 2.05 -13.34 -11.98
CA THR A 2 1.75 -12.08 -11.27
C THR A 2 1.98 -12.26 -9.77
N GLN A 3 3.17 -11.89 -9.30
CA GLN A 3 3.47 -11.87 -7.87
C GLN A 3 2.61 -10.77 -7.22
N LYS A 4 1.69 -11.13 -6.33
CA LYS A 4 0.97 -10.18 -5.49
C LYS A 4 1.71 -10.03 -4.18
N ILE A 5 1.91 -8.79 -3.76
CA ILE A 5 2.50 -8.43 -2.48
C ILE A 5 1.36 -7.94 -1.58
N SER A 6 1.21 -8.60 -0.44
CA SER A 6 0.30 -8.16 0.61
C SER A 6 0.99 -7.11 1.49
N LEU A 7 0.20 -6.24 2.11
CA LEU A 7 0.69 -5.31 3.13
C LEU A 7 1.41 -6.01 4.27
N LYS A 8 0.96 -7.19 4.69
CA LYS A 8 1.70 -7.96 5.70
C LYS A 8 3.13 -8.29 5.25
N ALA A 9 3.29 -8.74 4.01
CA ALA A 9 4.61 -9.03 3.45
C ALA A 9 5.46 -7.75 3.36
N LEU A 10 4.87 -6.63 2.92
CA LEU A 10 5.53 -5.33 2.86
C LEU A 10 5.96 -4.81 4.24
N CYS A 11 5.10 -4.91 5.25
CA CYS A 11 5.41 -4.55 6.63
C CYS A 11 6.56 -5.39 7.18
N ILE A 12 6.60 -6.69 6.88
CA ILE A 12 7.68 -7.58 7.32
C ILE A 12 9.00 -7.22 6.59
N GLU A 13 8.94 -6.99 5.27
CA GLU A 13 10.11 -6.64 4.45
C GLU A 13 10.70 -5.29 4.87
N LEU A 14 9.86 -4.31 5.15
CA LEU A 14 10.25 -2.95 5.54
C LEU A 14 10.45 -2.79 7.05
N LYS A 15 10.16 -3.83 7.86
CA LYS A 15 10.11 -3.76 9.34
C LYS A 15 9.26 -2.60 9.87
N VAL A 16 8.16 -2.29 9.17
CA VAL A 16 7.23 -1.24 9.56
C VAL A 16 6.08 -1.86 10.33
N ASP A 17 5.64 -1.19 11.38
CA ASP A 17 4.52 -1.64 12.18
C ASP A 17 3.25 -1.74 11.32
N PRO A 18 2.55 -2.89 11.31
CA PRO A 18 1.37 -3.08 10.47
C PRO A 18 0.22 -2.14 10.83
N ARG A 19 0.23 -1.55 12.03
CA ARG A 19 -0.72 -0.49 12.43
C ARG A 19 -0.39 0.84 11.77
N GLU A 20 0.86 1.30 11.86
CA GLU A 20 1.28 2.56 11.24
C GLU A 20 1.18 2.47 9.73
N ALA A 21 1.62 1.36 9.15
CA ALA A 21 1.53 1.12 7.71
C ALA A 21 0.08 1.22 7.22
N ARG A 22 -0.88 0.61 7.94
CA ARG A 22 -2.31 0.75 7.64
C ARG A 22 -2.80 2.18 7.78
N LYS A 23 -2.34 2.92 8.78
CA LYS A 23 -2.75 4.32 9.00
C LYS A 23 -2.27 5.20 7.85
N LEU A 24 -0.97 5.13 7.54
CA LEU A 24 -0.35 5.87 6.43
C LEU A 24 -1.00 5.54 5.08
N LEU A 25 -1.26 4.27 4.82
CA LEU A 25 -1.94 3.84 3.61
C LEU A 25 -3.38 4.31 3.52
N ARG A 26 -4.08 4.37 4.66
CA ARG A 26 -5.45 4.88 4.72
C ARG A 26 -5.49 6.40 4.48
N GLU A 27 -4.54 7.14 5.04
CA GLU A 27 -4.35 8.57 4.75
C GLU A 27 -4.02 8.77 3.26
N ALA A 28 -3.11 7.97 2.70
CA ALA A 28 -2.77 8.00 1.30
C ALA A 28 -3.94 7.69 0.35
N CYS A 29 -4.78 6.71 0.67
CA CYS A 29 -6.02 6.45 -0.09
C CYS A 29 -7.05 7.58 0.07
N SER A 30 -7.06 8.29 1.20
CA SER A 30 -7.88 9.48 1.41
C SER A 30 -7.33 10.72 0.70
N ASP A 31 -6.05 10.72 0.29
CA ASP A 31 -5.37 11.76 -0.48
C ASP A 31 -5.29 11.42 -1.99
N PRO A 32 -6.39 11.61 -2.75
CA PRO A 32 -6.41 11.35 -4.19
C PRO A 32 -5.45 12.24 -4.99
N LYS A 33 -4.91 13.29 -4.37
CA LYS A 33 -3.92 14.20 -4.99
C LYS A 33 -2.52 13.60 -5.04
N LYS A 34 -2.15 12.74 -4.09
CA LYS A 34 -0.82 12.14 -4.03
C LYS A 34 -0.80 10.72 -4.57
N PHE A 35 -1.88 9.95 -4.36
CA PHE A 35 -1.89 8.52 -4.65
C PHE A 35 -3.21 8.05 -5.30
N PRO A 36 -3.49 8.51 -6.55
CA PRO A 36 -4.72 8.18 -7.25
C PRO A 36 -4.83 6.68 -7.64
N GLU A 37 -3.69 6.00 -7.83
CA GLU A 37 -3.61 4.58 -8.19
C GLU A 37 -3.92 3.69 -6.97
N LEU A 38 -3.39 4.03 -5.79
CA LEU A 38 -3.71 3.38 -4.51
C LEU A 38 -5.20 3.49 -4.16
N LYS A 39 -5.80 4.67 -4.33
CA LYS A 39 -7.23 4.88 -4.08
C LYS A 39 -8.12 4.11 -5.05
N LYS A 40 -7.73 4.01 -6.33
CA LYS A 40 -8.48 3.22 -7.32
C LYS A 40 -8.34 1.72 -7.10
N ALA A 41 -7.18 1.26 -6.64
CA ALA A 41 -6.92 -0.15 -6.39
C ALA A 41 -7.59 -0.67 -5.12
N HIS A 42 -7.80 0.19 -4.11
CA HIS A 42 -8.27 -0.24 -2.81
C HIS A 42 -9.75 0.08 -2.55
N LYS A 43 -10.56 -0.95 -2.27
CA LYS A 43 -11.93 -0.79 -1.77
C LYS A 43 -11.96 -0.85 -0.23
N PRO A 44 -12.85 -0.10 0.43
CA PRO A 44 -13.00 -0.15 1.88
C PRO A 44 -13.47 -1.55 2.31
N GLY A 45 -12.64 -2.24 3.11
CA GLY A 45 -12.90 -3.60 3.61
C GLY A 45 -12.02 -4.69 3.00
N ASP A 46 -11.36 -4.41 1.86
CA ASP A 46 -10.46 -5.36 1.23
C ASP A 46 -9.11 -5.45 1.95
N VAL A 47 -8.44 -6.60 1.77
CA VAL A 47 -7.07 -6.79 2.22
C VAL A 47 -6.16 -5.98 1.31
N TRP A 48 -5.26 -5.18 1.90
CA TRP A 48 -4.23 -4.46 1.17
C TRP A 48 -3.32 -5.46 0.44
N GLU A 49 -3.58 -5.65 -0.85
CA GLU A 49 -2.80 -6.45 -1.78
C GLU A 49 -2.54 -5.61 -3.03
N TRP A 50 -1.28 -5.57 -3.45
CA TRP A 50 -0.86 -4.93 -4.68
C TRP A 50 -0.22 -5.96 -5.60
N THR A 51 -0.31 -5.75 -6.90
CA THR A 51 0.51 -6.48 -7.85
C THR A 51 1.93 -5.92 -7.82
N LYS A 52 2.92 -6.80 -7.67
CA LYS A 52 4.35 -6.45 -7.66
C LYS A 52 4.71 -5.81 -9.00
N GLY A 53 5.23 -4.58 -8.95
CA GLY A 53 5.49 -3.73 -10.10
C GLY A 53 4.37 -2.74 -10.47
N SER A 54 3.23 -2.76 -9.77
CA SER A 54 2.17 -1.77 -9.96
C SER A 54 2.57 -0.41 -9.38
N ALA A 55 2.07 0.68 -9.97
CA ALA A 55 2.29 2.02 -9.44
C ALA A 55 1.78 2.13 -7.99
N ALA A 56 0.67 1.47 -7.66
CA ALA A 56 0.14 1.44 -6.30
C ALA A 56 1.10 0.79 -5.28
N GLU A 57 1.89 -0.22 -5.70
CA GLU A 57 2.92 -0.82 -4.85
C GLU A 57 4.11 0.12 -4.65
N LYS A 58 4.55 0.80 -5.72
CA LYS A 58 5.65 1.77 -5.63
C LYS A 58 5.28 2.95 -4.73
N GLU A 59 4.06 3.43 -4.86
CA GLU A 59 3.52 4.48 -4.00
C GLU A 59 3.43 4.01 -2.54
N ALA A 60 2.92 2.80 -2.30
CA ALA A 60 2.86 2.21 -0.96
C ALA A 60 4.25 2.03 -0.33
N ARG A 61 5.23 1.49 -1.06
CA ARG A 61 6.62 1.39 -0.60
C ARG A 61 7.21 2.75 -0.26
N SER A 62 6.98 3.74 -1.12
CA SER A 62 7.51 5.10 -0.92
C SER A 62 6.92 5.76 0.34
N LEU A 63 5.64 5.52 0.62
CA LEU A 63 4.98 5.97 1.85
C LEU A 63 5.51 5.31 3.12
N LEU A 64 5.81 4.02 3.05
CA LEU A 64 6.22 3.23 4.21
C LEU A 64 7.72 3.36 4.54
N VAL A 65 8.53 3.78 3.58
CA VAL A 65 9.97 4.03 3.75
C VAL A 65 10.26 5.50 4.13
N SER A 66 9.27 6.39 4.00
CA SER A 66 9.43 7.82 4.25
C SER A 66 9.38 8.20 5.74
#